data_AF-M7SLW2-F1
#
_entry.id   AF-M7SLW2-F1
#
_cell.length_a   1.000
_cell.length_b   1.000
_cell.length_c   1.000
_cell.angle_alpha   90.00
_cell.angle_beta   90.00
_cell.angle_gamma   90.00
#
_symmetry.space_group_name_H-M   'P 1'
#
loop_
_entity.id
_entity.type
_entity.pdbx_description
1 polymer ?
#
loop_
_entity_poly.entity_id
_entity_poly.type
_entity_poly.pdbx_seq_one_letter_code
_entity_poly.pdbx_strand_id
1 'polypeptide(L)'
;MPLLKHVLRVRNPNGQRERPCVGIMSSVLACWASAGYSTAGCAQVEQALRNCMDGPQPSPPRGSEINYHLGRFKDKLTAQGSKKK
;
A
#
# COMPACT_ATOMS: atom_id res chain seq x y z
N MET A 1 -15.73 -6.05 25.00
CA MET A 1 -15.66 -5.76 23.55
C MET A 1 -17.07 -5.80 22.98
N PRO A 2 -17.61 -4.68 22.49
CA PRO A 2 -19.00 -4.60 22.07
C PRO A 2 -19.22 -5.42 20.78
N LEU A 3 -20.39 -6.05 20.70
CA LEU A 3 -20.82 -6.94 19.63
C LEU A 3 -20.59 -6.31 18.25
N LEU A 4 -19.66 -6.89 17.48
CA LEU A 4 -19.45 -6.57 16.07
C LEU A 4 -20.77 -6.80 15.33
N LYS A 5 -21.35 -5.73 14.76
CA LYS A 5 -22.53 -5.79 13.87
C LYS A 5 -22.23 -6.71 12.67
N HIS A 6 -22.50 -8.01 12.81
CA HIS A 6 -22.77 -9.09 11.84
C HIS A 6 -22.04 -9.17 10.47
N VAL A 7 -21.04 -8.34 10.18
CA VAL A 7 -20.36 -8.31 8.88
C VAL A 7 -18.85 -8.46 9.09
N LEU A 8 -18.34 -9.66 8.87
CA LEU A 8 -16.91 -9.93 8.79
C LEU A 8 -16.40 -9.35 7.46
N ARG A 9 -15.79 -8.17 7.53
CA ARG A 9 -15.19 -7.49 6.37
C ARG A 9 -13.90 -6.80 6.73
N VAL A 10 -12.98 -6.78 5.77
CA VAL A 10 -11.78 -5.96 5.79
C VAL A 10 -12.15 -4.55 5.34
N ARG A 11 -11.78 -3.54 6.15
CA ARG A 11 -12.08 -2.13 5.90
C ARG A 11 -11.35 -1.59 4.66
N ASN A 12 -10.09 -1.99 4.45
CA ASN A 12 -9.28 -1.58 3.31
C ASN A 12 -8.62 -2.81 2.63
N PRO A 13 -9.36 -3.55 1.77
CA PRO A 13 -8.90 -4.83 1.22
C PRO A 13 -7.84 -4.70 0.12
N ASN A 14 -7.72 -3.51 -0.50
CA ASN A 14 -6.75 -3.24 -1.57
C ASN A 14 -5.46 -2.58 -1.08
N GLY A 15 -5.37 -2.29 0.22
CA GLY A 15 -4.23 -1.57 0.79
C GLY A 15 -4.11 -0.14 0.27
N GLN A 16 -2.94 0.45 0.50
CA GLN A 16 -2.58 1.73 -0.11
C GLN A 16 -1.85 1.47 -1.41
N ARG A 17 -2.14 2.28 -2.43
CA ARG A 17 -1.43 2.20 -3.71
C ARG A 17 -0.01 2.68 -3.51
N GLU A 18 0.96 1.80 -3.76
CA GLU A 18 2.38 2.14 -3.77
C GLU A 18 2.61 3.24 -4.81
N ARG A 19 3.26 4.34 -4.42
CA ARG A 19 3.62 5.43 -5.32
C ARG A 19 5.06 5.22 -5.80
N PRO A 20 5.29 4.78 -7.05
CA PRO A 20 6.58 4.24 -7.49
C PRO A 20 7.74 5.24 -7.37
N CYS A 21 7.48 6.54 -7.52
CA CYS A 21 8.53 7.56 -7.50
C CYS A 21 8.83 8.11 -6.09
N VAL A 22 8.01 7.80 -5.08
CA VAL A 22 8.21 8.32 -3.72
C VAL A 22 9.47 7.72 -3.09
N GLY A 23 9.75 6.44 -3.34
CA GLY A 23 11.00 5.80 -2.91
C GLY A 23 12.22 6.51 -3.51
N ILE A 24 12.20 6.76 -4.82
CA ILE A 24 13.32 7.44 -5.51
C ILE A 24 13.47 8.89 -5.03
N MET A 25 12.35 9.61 -4.81
CA MET A 25 12.40 10.94 -4.20
C MET A 25 13.09 10.93 -2.84
N SER A 26 12.79 9.94 -1.98
CA SER A 26 13.45 9.83 -0.68
C SER A 26 14.96 9.60 -0.81
N SER A 27 15.40 8.87 -1.84
CA SER A 27 16.82 8.69 -2.15
C SER A 27 17.49 9.99 -2.63
N VAL A 28 16.80 10.83 -3.41
CA VAL A 28 17.32 12.16 -3.80
C VAL A 28 17.54 13.03 -2.56
N LEU A 29 16.56 13.07 -1.64
CA LEU A 29 16.67 13.81 -0.39
C LEU A 29 17.82 13.31 0.48
N ALA A 30 18.01 11.99 0.57
CA ALA A 30 19.13 11.39 1.29
C ALA A 30 20.48 11.74 0.64
N CYS A 31 20.53 11.81 -0.69
CA CYS A 31 21.74 12.21 -1.41
C CYS A 31 22.10 13.69 -1.13
N TRP A 32 21.12 14.60 -1.19
CA TRP A 32 21.35 16.00 -0.83
C TRP A 32 21.73 16.19 0.64
N ALA A 33 21.19 15.37 1.54
CA ALA A 33 21.54 15.40 2.96
C ALA A 33 22.99 14.96 3.23
N SER A 34 23.55 14.06 2.42
CA SER A 34 24.88 13.49 2.62
C SER A 34 25.99 14.18 1.84
N ALA A 35 25.74 14.51 0.56
CA ALA A 35 26.71 15.13 -0.34
C ALA A 35 26.59 16.66 -0.43
N GLY A 36 25.58 17.25 0.24
CA GLY A 36 25.16 18.63 0.04
C GLY A 36 24.32 18.79 -1.23
N TYR A 37 23.74 19.98 -1.42
CA TYR A 37 23.02 20.33 -2.64
C TYR A 37 24.01 20.51 -3.80
N SER A 38 24.55 19.40 -4.30
CA SER A 38 25.49 19.37 -5.40
C SER A 38 24.97 18.44 -6.49
N THR A 39 24.67 19.05 -7.64
CA THR A 39 24.08 18.41 -8.83
C THR A 39 24.97 17.32 -9.42
N ALA A 40 26.28 17.32 -9.14
CA ALA A 40 27.21 16.33 -9.68
C ALA A 40 27.18 14.99 -8.93
N GLY A 41 26.99 15.00 -7.60
CA GLY A 41 26.97 13.79 -6.77
C GLY A 41 25.64 13.03 -6.84
N CYS A 42 24.54 13.75 -7.07
CA CYS A 42 23.18 13.18 -7.08
C CYS A 42 22.58 13.01 -8.48
N ALA A 43 23.29 13.37 -9.54
CA ALA A 43 22.82 13.36 -10.93
C ALA A 43 22.13 12.04 -11.34
N GLN A 44 22.70 10.90 -10.95
CA GLN A 44 22.14 9.58 -11.28
C GLN A 44 20.78 9.33 -10.60
N VAL A 45 20.65 9.75 -9.34
CA VAL A 45 19.40 9.58 -8.57
C VAL A 45 18.34 10.57 -9.04
N GLU A 46 18.74 11.78 -9.40
CA GLU A 46 17.87 12.78 -10.02
C GLU A 46 17.37 12.35 -11.40
N GLN A 47 18.23 11.72 -12.21
CA GLN A 47 17.84 11.16 -13.51
C GLN A 47 16.86 9.99 -13.34
N ALA A 48 17.08 9.12 -12.35
CA ALA A 48 16.14 8.05 -12.03
C ALA A 48 14.76 8.60 -11.61
N LEU A 49 14.73 9.72 -10.88
CA LEU A 49 13.47 10.38 -10.51
C LEU A 49 12.75 10.94 -11.74
N ARG A 50 13.47 11.59 -12.67
CA ARG A 50 12.89 12.07 -13.94
C ARG A 50 12.29 10.92 -14.73
N ASN A 51 13.05 9.85 -14.95
CA ASN A 51 12.57 8.67 -15.66
C ASN A 51 11.31 8.07 -15.03
N CYS A 52 11.18 8.11 -13.70
CA CYS A 52 9.99 7.65 -13.01
C CYS A 52 8.78 8.58 -13.22
N MET A 53 9.01 9.90 -13.20
CA MET A 53 7.95 10.91 -13.33
C MET A 53 7.48 11.11 -14.77
N ASP A 54 8.37 10.96 -15.74
CA ASP A 54 8.07 11.05 -17.19
C ASP A 54 7.38 9.77 -17.70
N GLY A 55 7.47 8.66 -16.95
CA GLY A 55 6.82 7.40 -17.27
C GLY A 55 5.29 7.45 -17.14
N PRO A 56 4.56 6.56 -17.84
CA PRO A 56 3.13 6.44 -17.70
C PRO A 56 2.75 5.97 -16.29
N GLN A 57 1.63 6.50 -15.76
CA GLN A 57 1.11 6.06 -14.48
C GLN A 57 0.77 4.56 -14.52
N PRO A 58 1.16 3.77 -13.50
CA PRO A 58 0.89 2.33 -13.48
C PRO A 58 -0.61 2.09 -13.46
N SER A 59 -1.09 1.03 -14.12
CA SER A 59 -2.51 0.67 -14.08
C SER A 59 -2.99 0.42 -12.63
N PRO A 60 -4.24 0.78 -12.28
CA PRO A 60 -4.78 0.45 -10.97
C PRO A 60 -4.78 -1.07 -10.76
N PRO A 61 -4.38 -1.57 -9.58
CA PRO A 61 -4.43 -2.99 -9.28
C PRO A 61 -5.88 -3.48 -9.28
N ARG A 62 -6.07 -4.77 -9.56
CA ARG A 62 -7.40 -5.41 -9.49
C ARG A 62 -7.92 -5.35 -8.06
N GLY A 63 -9.23 -5.20 -7.91
CA GLY A 63 -9.89 -5.23 -6.61
C GLY A 63 -9.75 -6.61 -5.95
N SER A 64 -9.49 -6.59 -4.64
CA SER A 64 -9.45 -7.75 -3.76
C SER A 64 -10.87 -8.25 -3.47
N GLU A 65 -11.16 -9.49 -3.87
CA GLU A 65 -12.44 -10.17 -3.61
C GLU A 65 -12.55 -10.76 -2.19
N ILE A 66 -11.68 -10.34 -1.26
CA ILE A 66 -11.61 -10.90 0.10
C ILE A 66 -12.93 -10.74 0.86
N ASN A 67 -13.62 -9.61 0.70
CA ASN A 67 -14.91 -9.37 1.36
C ASN A 67 -16.03 -10.23 0.81
N TYR A 68 -15.96 -10.63 -0.47
CA TYR A 68 -16.90 -11.58 -1.07
C TYR A 68 -16.76 -12.96 -0.39
N HIS A 69 -15.54 -13.46 -0.25
CA HIS A 69 -15.28 -14.74 0.41
C HIS A 69 -15.58 -14.69 1.92
N LEU A 70 -15.18 -13.64 2.63
CA LEU A 70 -15.46 -13.49 4.07
C LEU A 70 -16.97 -13.41 4.37
N GLY A 71 -17.75 -12.81 3.48
CA GLY A 71 -19.21 -12.81 3.59
C GLY A 71 -19.83 -14.20 3.47
N ARG A 72 -19.27 -15.06 2.59
CA ARG A 72 -19.73 -16.44 2.40
C ARG A 72 -19.39 -17.36 3.57
N PHE A 73 -18.21 -17.17 4.17
CA PHE A 73 -17.74 -17.99 5.30
C PHE A 73 -18.12 -17.44 6.68
N LYS A 74 -18.79 -16.27 6.74
CA LYS A 74 -19.12 -15.57 7.99
C LYS A 74 -19.77 -16.48 9.04
N ASP A 75 -20.73 -17.32 8.64
CA ASP A 75 -21.54 -18.11 9.57
C ASP A 75 -20.76 -19.32 10.11
N LYS A 76 -19.79 -19.82 9.34
CA LYS A 76 -18.92 -20.93 9.76
C LYS A 76 -17.80 -20.45 10.68
N LEU A 77 -17.29 -19.24 10.46
CA LEU A 77 -16.20 -18.67 11.24
C LEU A 77 -16.67 -18.03 12.56
N THR A 78 -17.83 -17.37 12.56
CA THR A 78 -18.36 -16.73 13.77
C THR A 78 -19.05 -17.71 14.72
N ALA A 79 -19.71 -18.76 14.21
CA ALA A 79 -20.36 -19.77 15.04
C ALA A 79 -19.38 -20.62 15.89
N GLN A 80 -18.12 -20.75 15.47
CA GLN A 80 -17.08 -21.40 16.28
C GLN A 80 -16.56 -20.51 17.42
N GLY A 81 -16.63 -19.18 17.26
CA GLY A 81 -16.19 -18.20 18.27
C GLY A 81 -17.22 -17.93 19.36
N SER A 82 -18.52 -18.03 19.06
CA SER A 82 -19.60 -17.78 20.02
C SER A 82 -19.94 -18.96 20.94
N LYS A 83 -19.27 -20.12 20.77
CA LYS A 83 -19.57 -21.36 21.51
C LYS A 83 -18.59 -21.69 22.64
N LYS A 84 -17.81 -20.71 23.12
CA LYS A 84 -16.91 -20.89 24.26
C LYS A 84 -17.39 -20.04 25.45
N LYS A 85 -18.22 -20.71 26.26
CA LYS A 85 -18.56 -20.51 27.69
C LYS A 85 -18.90 -19.10 28.17
#